data_AF-A0A971MS49-F1
#
_entry.id   AF-A0A971MS49-F1
#
_cell.length_a   1.000
_cell.length_b   1.000
_cell.length_c   1.000
_cell.angle_alpha   90.00
_cell.angle_beta   90.00
_cell.angle_gamma   90.00
#
_symmetry.space_group_name_H-M   'P 1'
#
loop_
_entity.id
_entity.type
_entity.pdbx_description
1 polymer ?
#
loop_
_entity_poly.entity_id
_entity_poly.type
_entity_poly.pdbx_seq_one_letter_code
_entity_poly.pdbx_strand_id
1 'polypeptide(L)'
;MAVKIDEVIDQLVIEGLSPVMLNEGFKLKNNRLFFRKVNDCKQELVVSFRYIKGTESGYVTVTPNFSYENMEKIVSYLKGEQFKKGWPTAAANIGNLRPQRVFVEWPLTLTTDVITLGKLISEYIKDYALPFWNDYSSIENLIKGYESQDPRLTLNGSGYRWRMVAANYILQRIDLAKDIIKNWSRDEPLNQVLKGALQKISEQVDFGK
;
A
#
# COMPACT_ATOMS: atom_id res chain seq x y z
N MET A 1 7.30 34.54 16.36
CA MET A 1 7.03 33.99 15.02
C MET A 1 5.71 33.25 15.09
N ALA A 2 4.79 33.44 14.13
CA ALA A 2 3.53 32.70 14.11
C ALA A 2 3.80 31.26 13.66
N VAL A 3 3.40 30.28 14.48
CA VAL A 3 3.49 28.86 14.15
C VAL A 3 2.58 28.58 12.96
N LYS A 4 3.10 27.95 11.92
CA LYS A 4 2.33 27.53 10.76
C LYS A 4 1.79 26.12 10.98
N ILE A 5 0.65 25.78 10.39
CA ILE A 5 0.08 24.43 10.53
C ILE A 5 1.05 23.33 10.08
N ASP A 6 1.94 23.61 9.12
CA ASP A 6 3.00 22.69 8.70
C ASP A 6 4.00 22.32 9.82
N GLU A 7 4.31 23.24 10.72
CA GLU A 7 5.18 22.98 11.86
C GLU A 7 4.48 22.04 12.85
N VAL A 8 3.17 22.20 13.04
CA VAL A 8 2.35 21.32 13.90
C VAL A 8 2.23 19.91 13.31
N ILE A 9 2.10 19.80 11.98
CA ILE A 9 2.11 18.49 11.30
C ILE A 9 3.45 17.80 11.49
N ASP A 10 4.56 18.53 11.30
CA ASP A 10 5.90 17.97 11.43
C ASP A 10 6.17 17.57 12.90
N GLN A 11 5.69 18.33 13.88
CA GLN A 11 5.71 17.95 15.31
C GLN A 11 4.89 16.69 15.58
N LEU A 12 3.68 16.57 15.02
CA LEU A 12 2.88 15.33 15.13
C LEU A 12 3.67 14.12 14.61
N VAL A 13 4.39 14.25 13.49
CA VAL A 13 5.19 13.16 12.94
C VAL A 13 6.42 12.86 13.81
N ILE A 14 7.18 13.89 14.18
CA ILE A 14 8.45 13.73 14.90
C ILE A 14 8.22 13.30 16.35
N GLU A 15 7.34 13.98 17.06
CA GLU A 15 7.13 13.76 18.50
C GLU A 15 6.02 12.76 18.77
N GLY A 16 4.95 12.79 17.97
CA GLY A 16 3.78 11.92 18.15
C GLY A 16 3.98 10.51 17.60
N LEU A 17 4.40 10.38 16.33
CA LEU A 17 4.40 9.09 15.61
C LEU A 17 5.76 8.41 15.59
N SER A 18 6.86 9.16 15.48
CA SER A 18 8.20 8.58 15.33
C SER A 18 8.59 7.63 16.46
N PRO A 19 8.28 7.88 17.75
CA PRO A 19 8.65 6.93 18.81
C PRO A 19 8.11 5.51 18.57
N VAL A 20 6.86 5.40 18.10
CA VAL A 20 6.25 4.09 17.79
C VAL A 20 6.81 3.52 16.49
N MET A 21 6.89 4.33 15.43
CA MET A 21 7.35 3.84 14.13
C MET A 21 8.82 3.38 14.14
N LEU A 22 9.69 4.11 14.84
CA LEU A 22 11.10 3.76 14.99
C LEU A 22 11.27 2.48 15.82
N ASN A 23 10.46 2.30 16.87
CA ASN A 23 10.45 1.06 17.66
C ASN A 23 10.06 -0.16 16.81
N GLU A 24 9.18 0.03 15.83
CA GLU A 24 8.80 -0.98 14.84
C GLU A 24 9.82 -1.14 13.68
N GLY A 25 10.99 -0.53 13.79
CA GLY A 25 12.07 -0.64 12.81
C GLY A 25 11.86 0.17 11.52
N PHE A 26 10.90 1.10 11.49
CA PHE A 26 10.79 2.05 10.40
C PHE A 26 11.85 3.15 10.50
N LYS A 27 12.13 3.78 9.36
CA LYS A 27 12.96 4.99 9.23
C LYS A 27 12.08 6.11 8.69
N LEU A 28 12.28 7.32 9.19
CA LEU A 28 11.63 8.52 8.65
C LEU A 28 12.33 8.96 7.35
N LYS A 29 11.54 9.30 6.33
CA LYS A 29 11.94 9.83 5.03
C LYS A 29 11.09 11.06 4.73
N ASN A 30 11.75 12.17 4.38
CA ASN A 30 11.11 13.42 3.93
C ASN A 30 9.99 13.93 4.87
N ASN A 31 10.26 14.04 6.17
CA ASN A 31 9.41 14.55 7.27
C ASN A 31 8.04 13.89 7.50
N ARG A 32 7.45 13.17 6.54
CA ARG A 32 6.05 12.67 6.63
C ARG A 32 5.85 11.25 6.10
N LEU A 33 6.93 10.54 5.79
CA LEU A 33 6.89 9.16 5.30
C LEU A 33 7.77 8.27 6.16
N PHE A 34 7.20 7.23 6.77
CA PHE A 34 7.98 6.18 7.41
C PHE A 34 8.13 5.00 6.46
N PHE A 35 9.30 4.38 6.39
CA PHE A 35 9.49 3.16 5.62
C PHE A 35 10.38 2.14 6.32
N ARG A 36 10.10 0.85 6.09
CA ARG A 36 11.04 -0.25 6.35
C ARG A 36 11.02 -1.23 5.18
N LYS A 37 12.05 -2.08 5.12
CA LYS A 37 12.13 -3.17 4.15
C LYS A 37 12.15 -4.49 4.93
N VAL A 38 11.25 -5.39 4.58
CA VAL A 38 11.15 -6.76 5.12
C VAL A 38 11.26 -7.69 3.93
N ASN A 39 12.40 -8.38 3.78
CA ASN A 39 12.73 -9.13 2.56
C ASN A 39 12.56 -8.24 1.32
N ASP A 40 11.79 -8.68 0.33
CA ASP A 40 11.50 -7.92 -0.90
C ASP A 40 10.29 -6.96 -0.76
N CYS A 41 9.61 -6.98 0.39
CA CYS A 41 8.48 -6.11 0.69
C CYS A 41 8.97 -4.79 1.29
N LYS A 42 8.67 -3.67 0.62
CA LYS A 42 8.85 -2.34 1.20
C LYS A 42 7.53 -1.90 1.82
N GLN A 43 7.54 -1.61 3.11
CA GLN A 43 6.37 -1.18 3.88
C GLN A 43 6.52 0.30 4.20
N GLU A 44 5.46 1.08 4.00
CA GLU A 44 5.47 2.52 4.21
C GLU A 44 4.21 3.00 4.91
N LEU A 45 4.36 4.00 5.78
CA LEU A 45 3.27 4.80 6.31
C LEU A 45 3.41 6.22 5.78
N VAL A 46 2.43 6.66 5.00
CA VAL A 46 2.38 8.04 4.51
C VAL A 46 1.44 8.85 5.37
N VAL A 47 1.94 9.95 5.95
CA VAL A 47 1.13 10.94 6.66
C VAL A 47 0.81 12.06 5.68
N SER A 48 -0.48 12.33 5.49
CA SER A 48 -0.98 13.35 4.55
C SER A 48 -1.89 14.32 5.28
N PHE A 49 -1.89 15.57 4.83
CA PHE A 49 -2.70 16.63 5.41
C PHE A 49 -3.57 17.30 4.36
N ARG A 50 -4.85 17.47 4.68
CA ARG A 50 -5.84 18.18 3.86
C ARG A 50 -6.24 19.47 4.54
N TYR A 51 -5.81 20.59 3.96
CA TYR A 51 -6.14 21.93 4.46
C TYR A 51 -7.64 22.24 4.32
N ILE A 52 -8.19 22.95 5.30
CA ILE A 52 -9.46 23.66 5.17
C ILE A 52 -9.15 25.05 4.62
N LYS A 53 -9.73 25.36 3.44
CA LYS A 53 -9.48 26.60 2.71
C LYS A 53 -9.72 27.83 3.58
N GLY A 54 -8.73 28.72 3.63
CA GLY A 54 -8.81 29.98 4.38
C GLY A 54 -8.54 29.87 5.88
N THR A 55 -8.03 28.72 6.36
CA THR A 55 -7.74 28.49 7.78
C THR A 55 -6.38 27.82 7.98
N GLU A 56 -5.77 28.03 9.16
CA GLU A 56 -4.62 27.25 9.64
C GLU A 56 -5.09 25.96 10.34
N SER A 57 -5.90 25.17 9.64
CA SER A 57 -6.47 23.92 10.15
C SER A 57 -6.80 22.96 9.01
N GLY A 58 -7.03 21.70 9.37
CA GLY A 58 -7.34 20.67 8.40
C GLY A 58 -7.43 19.29 9.00
N TYR A 59 -7.24 18.28 8.17
CA TYR A 59 -7.37 16.89 8.56
C TYR A 59 -6.11 16.09 8.21
N VAL A 60 -5.59 15.37 9.20
CA VAL A 60 -4.51 14.41 9.04
C VAL A 60 -5.10 13.06 8.66
N THR A 61 -4.46 12.41 7.69
CA THR A 61 -4.74 11.02 7.31
C THR A 61 -3.44 10.25 7.35
N VAL A 62 -3.51 8.97 7.70
CA VAL A 62 -2.37 8.05 7.58
C VAL A 62 -2.75 6.89 6.67
N THR A 63 -1.84 6.57 5.75
CA THR A 63 -2.05 5.58 4.70
C THR A 63 -0.94 4.52 4.77
N PRO A 64 -1.19 3.41 5.48
CA PRO A 64 -0.36 2.23 5.39
C PRO A 64 -0.36 1.69 3.96
N ASN A 65 0.81 1.39 3.44
CA ASN A 65 0.97 0.75 2.16
C ASN A 65 2.19 -0.18 2.15
N PHE A 66 2.20 -1.09 1.19
CA PHE A 66 3.39 -1.88 0.90
C PHE A 66 3.56 -2.05 -0.61
N SER A 67 4.79 -2.32 -1.02
CA SER A 67 5.16 -2.50 -2.42
C SER A 67 6.13 -3.67 -2.60
N TYR A 68 5.87 -4.43 -3.67
CA TYR A 68 6.81 -5.39 -4.26
C TYR A 68 7.22 -4.84 -5.62
N GLU A 69 8.33 -4.11 -5.67
CA GLU A 69 8.72 -3.36 -6.88
C GLU A 69 8.85 -4.27 -8.11
N ASN A 70 9.48 -5.43 -7.96
CA ASN A 70 9.64 -6.40 -9.04
C ASN A 70 8.30 -6.95 -9.52
N MET A 71 7.33 -7.15 -8.61
CA MET A 71 5.98 -7.55 -8.97
C MET A 71 5.25 -6.45 -9.77
N GLU A 72 5.34 -5.19 -9.36
CA GLU A 72 4.71 -4.09 -10.09
C GLU A 72 5.37 -3.87 -11.47
N LYS A 73 6.68 -4.11 -11.61
CA LYS A 73 7.36 -4.14 -12.93
C LYS A 73 6.78 -5.22 -13.85
N ILE A 74 6.60 -6.43 -13.32
CA ILE A 74 5.99 -7.54 -14.07
C ILE A 74 4.55 -7.19 -14.44
N VAL A 75 3.76 -6.62 -13.53
CA VAL A 75 2.39 -6.16 -13.82
C VAL A 75 2.38 -5.17 -14.98
N SER A 76 3.22 -4.12 -14.93
CA SER A 76 3.32 -3.14 -16.02
C SER A 76 3.75 -3.79 -17.33
N TYR A 77 4.75 -4.67 -17.30
CA TYR A 77 5.20 -5.41 -18.48
C TYR A 77 4.08 -6.25 -19.08
N LEU A 78 3.36 -7.04 -18.29
CA LEU A 78 2.26 -7.90 -18.76
C LEU A 78 1.15 -7.05 -19.40
N LYS A 79 0.80 -5.92 -18.78
CA LYS A 79 -0.19 -4.98 -19.30
C LYS A 79 0.28 -4.19 -20.54
N GLY A 80 1.59 -4.19 -20.83
CA GLY A 80 2.16 -3.35 -21.89
C GLY A 80 2.19 -1.87 -21.52
N GLU A 81 2.24 -1.56 -20.22
CA GLU A 81 2.28 -0.21 -19.68
C GLU A 81 3.69 0.16 -19.19
N GLN A 82 3.97 1.46 -19.09
CA GLN A 82 5.19 1.93 -18.43
C GLN A 82 5.11 1.72 -16.93
N PHE A 83 6.19 1.21 -16.34
CA PHE A 83 6.33 1.06 -14.91
C PHE A 83 6.35 2.43 -14.21
N LYS A 84 5.47 2.60 -13.21
CA LYS A 84 5.39 3.82 -12.39
C LYS A 84 6.08 3.58 -11.05
N LYS A 85 7.31 4.07 -10.91
CA LYS A 85 8.08 3.96 -9.68
C LYS A 85 7.34 4.62 -8.51
N GLY A 86 7.32 3.93 -7.36
CA GLY A 86 6.69 4.42 -6.13
C GLY A 86 5.19 4.15 -6.04
N TRP A 87 4.57 3.51 -7.03
CA TRP A 87 3.20 3.01 -6.88
C TRP A 87 3.18 1.80 -5.95
N PRO A 88 2.34 1.82 -4.89
CA PRO A 88 2.26 0.70 -3.97
C PRO A 88 1.51 -0.48 -4.59
N THR A 89 1.85 -1.68 -4.12
CA THR A 89 1.12 -2.90 -4.42
C THR A 89 -0.28 -2.85 -3.79
N ALA A 90 -0.34 -2.43 -2.53
CA ALA A 90 -1.59 -2.15 -1.84
C ALA A 90 -1.40 -0.94 -0.92
N ALA A 91 -2.43 -0.11 -0.86
CA ALA A 91 -2.50 1.06 0.00
C ALA A 91 -3.95 1.28 0.41
N ALA A 92 -4.16 1.67 1.67
CA ALA A 92 -5.47 2.01 2.17
C ALA A 92 -5.33 3.15 3.19
N ASN A 93 -6.32 4.04 3.25
CA ASN A 93 -6.50 4.82 4.48
C ASN A 93 -6.64 3.84 5.65
N ILE A 94 -5.99 4.12 6.77
CA ILE A 94 -5.95 3.17 7.90
C ILE A 94 -7.34 2.79 8.42
N GLY A 95 -8.32 3.69 8.31
CA GLY A 95 -9.70 3.40 8.68
C GLY A 95 -10.35 2.30 7.82
N ASN A 96 -9.91 2.16 6.57
CA ASN A 96 -10.37 1.10 5.65
C ASN A 96 -9.75 -0.27 5.95
N LEU A 97 -8.73 -0.34 6.83
CA LEU A 97 -8.17 -1.60 7.34
C LEU A 97 -8.98 -2.19 8.50
N ARG A 98 -9.91 -1.40 9.06
CA ARG A 98 -10.80 -1.81 10.16
C ARG A 98 -11.94 -2.69 9.65
N PRO A 99 -12.56 -3.51 10.52
CA PRO A 99 -13.75 -4.27 10.16
C PRO A 99 -14.89 -3.41 9.59
N GLN A 100 -15.07 -2.19 10.11
CA GLN A 100 -16.11 -1.27 9.65
C GLN A 100 -15.80 -0.60 8.30
N ARG A 101 -14.52 -0.59 7.88
CA ARG A 101 -14.04 -0.04 6.61
C ARG A 101 -14.49 1.40 6.33
N VAL A 102 -14.35 2.26 7.33
CA VAL A 102 -14.72 3.67 7.24
C VAL A 102 -13.45 4.50 7.10
N PHE A 103 -13.45 5.44 6.17
CA PHE A 103 -12.36 6.40 6.03
C PHE A 103 -12.18 7.18 7.35
N VAL A 104 -10.94 7.23 7.85
CA VAL A 104 -10.61 7.95 9.08
C VAL A 104 -9.63 9.08 8.77
N GLU A 105 -9.97 10.26 9.27
CA GLU A 105 -9.11 11.44 9.31
C GLU A 105 -9.27 12.13 10.66
N TRP A 106 -8.22 12.81 11.14
CA TRP A 106 -8.22 13.48 12.44
C TRP A 106 -8.06 14.98 12.26
N PRO A 107 -8.87 15.80 12.96
CA PRO A 107 -8.71 17.24 12.89
C PRO A 107 -7.37 17.66 13.50
N LEU A 108 -6.70 18.60 12.84
CA LEU A 108 -5.47 19.23 13.31
C LEU A 108 -5.58 20.75 13.15
N THR A 109 -5.21 21.46 14.21
CA THR A 109 -5.24 22.91 14.32
C THR A 109 -3.95 23.38 14.99
N LEU A 110 -3.71 24.70 15.02
CA LEU A 110 -2.56 25.28 15.71
C LEU A 110 -2.49 25.00 17.22
N THR A 111 -3.61 24.60 17.84
CA THR A 111 -3.70 24.32 19.28
C THR A 111 -3.89 22.85 19.60
N THR A 112 -3.79 21.97 18.61
CA THR A 112 -3.94 20.53 18.83
C THR A 112 -2.79 20.00 19.67
N ASP A 113 -3.10 19.24 20.72
CA ASP A 113 -2.11 18.44 21.45
C ASP A 113 -1.64 17.28 20.54
N VAL A 114 -0.50 17.50 19.88
CA VAL A 114 0.09 16.56 18.93
C VAL A 114 0.56 15.26 19.58
N ILE A 115 0.87 15.27 20.88
CA ILE A 115 1.30 14.07 21.60
C ILE A 115 0.09 13.17 21.85
N THR A 116 -1.01 13.74 22.32
CA THR A 116 -2.26 12.99 22.53
C THR A 116 -2.82 12.47 21.21
N LEU A 117 -2.84 13.31 20.16
CA LEU A 117 -3.25 12.87 18.83
C LEU A 117 -2.32 11.78 18.28
N GLY A 118 -1.00 11.93 18.45
CA GLY A 118 -0.01 10.95 18.04
C GLY A 118 -0.19 9.58 18.70
N LYS A 119 -0.54 9.55 19.99
CA LYS A 119 -0.88 8.31 20.71
C LYS A 119 -2.11 7.64 20.12
N LEU A 120 -3.19 8.39 19.88
CA LEU A 120 -4.41 7.87 19.26
C LEU A 120 -4.13 7.26 17.87
N ILE A 121 -3.40 7.97 17.00
CA ILE A 121 -3.04 7.46 15.68
C ILE A 121 -2.13 6.23 15.81
N SER A 122 -1.23 6.21 16.79
CA SER A 122 -0.34 5.07 17.05
C SER A 122 -1.09 3.81 17.47
N GLU A 123 -2.20 3.93 18.20
CA GLU A 123 -3.09 2.79 18.50
C GLU A 123 -3.67 2.21 17.21
N TYR A 124 -4.16 3.06 16.30
CA TYR A 124 -4.63 2.59 14.99
C TYR A 124 -3.53 1.90 14.18
N ILE A 125 -2.30 2.43 14.22
CA ILE A 125 -1.15 1.81 13.56
C ILE A 125 -0.90 0.41 14.12
N LYS A 126 -0.89 0.26 15.44
CA LYS A 126 -0.66 -1.03 16.11
C LYS A 126 -1.77 -2.03 15.83
N ASP A 127 -3.03 -1.59 15.87
CA ASP A 127 -4.18 -2.47 15.76
C ASP A 127 -4.49 -2.87 14.32
N TYR A 128 -4.14 -2.03 13.34
CA TYR A 128 -4.58 -2.23 11.95
C TYR A 128 -3.45 -2.19 10.92
N ALA A 129 -2.49 -1.27 11.04
CA ALA A 129 -1.42 -1.15 10.05
C ALA A 129 -0.34 -2.24 10.21
N LEU A 130 0.11 -2.50 11.45
CA LEU A 130 1.10 -3.54 11.73
C LEU A 130 0.61 -4.94 11.30
N PRO A 131 -0.62 -5.38 11.65
CA PRO A 131 -1.15 -6.65 11.14
C PRO A 131 -1.24 -6.67 9.63
N PHE A 132 -1.74 -5.60 8.99
CA PHE A 132 -1.82 -5.52 7.54
C PHE A 132 -0.45 -5.70 6.86
N TRP A 133 0.59 -5.04 7.35
CA TRP A 133 1.93 -5.20 6.82
C TRP A 133 2.51 -6.59 7.07
N ASN A 134 2.31 -7.14 8.26
CA ASN A 134 2.87 -8.43 8.65
C ASN A 134 2.20 -9.57 7.88
N ASP A 135 0.86 -9.54 7.78
CA ASP A 135 0.05 -10.50 7.03
C ASP A 135 0.53 -10.58 5.58
N TYR A 136 0.91 -9.45 4.97
CA TYR A 136 1.25 -9.36 3.54
C TYR A 136 2.73 -9.10 3.24
N SER A 137 3.61 -9.45 4.18
CA SER A 137 5.06 -9.27 4.08
C SER A 137 5.78 -10.30 3.20
N SER A 138 5.07 -11.32 2.69
CA SER A 138 5.56 -12.25 1.66
C SER A 138 4.63 -12.35 0.46
N ILE A 139 5.18 -12.75 -0.68
CA ILE A 139 4.41 -12.99 -1.92
C ILE A 139 3.39 -14.11 -1.70
N GLU A 140 3.75 -15.16 -0.98
CA GLU A 140 2.86 -16.28 -0.68
C GLU A 140 1.66 -15.84 0.16
N ASN A 141 1.86 -15.02 1.18
CA ASN A 141 0.74 -14.54 1.98
C ASN A 141 -0.10 -13.50 1.23
N LEU A 142 0.51 -12.69 0.37
CA LEU A 142 -0.21 -11.80 -0.54
C LEU A 142 -1.16 -12.59 -1.46
N ILE A 143 -0.69 -13.70 -2.04
CA ILE A 143 -1.53 -14.59 -2.86
C ILE A 143 -2.71 -15.13 -2.03
N LYS A 144 -2.46 -15.65 -0.82
CA LYS A 144 -3.53 -16.13 0.07
C LYS A 144 -4.56 -15.03 0.38
N GLY A 145 -4.09 -13.81 0.60
CA GLY A 145 -4.96 -12.64 0.80
C GLY A 145 -5.85 -12.36 -0.42
N TYR A 146 -5.31 -12.46 -1.64
CA TYR A 146 -6.12 -12.30 -2.84
C TYR A 146 -7.10 -13.46 -3.08
N GLU A 147 -6.69 -14.71 -2.83
CA GLU A 147 -7.54 -15.91 -2.98
C GLU A 147 -8.72 -15.89 -1.99
N SER A 148 -8.48 -15.47 -0.75
CA SER A 148 -9.52 -15.25 0.26
C SER A 148 -10.33 -13.97 0.05
N GLN A 149 -10.00 -13.19 -0.98
CA GLN A 149 -10.60 -11.89 -1.29
C GLN A 149 -10.57 -10.93 -0.09
N ASP A 150 -9.45 -10.89 0.63
CA ASP A 150 -9.33 -10.02 1.81
C ASP A 150 -9.68 -8.56 1.42
N PRO A 151 -10.69 -7.96 2.08
CA PRO A 151 -11.17 -6.63 1.75
C PRO A 151 -10.11 -5.53 1.91
N ARG A 152 -9.03 -5.76 2.68
CA ARG A 152 -7.91 -4.83 2.85
C ARG A 152 -7.06 -4.71 1.58
N LEU A 153 -7.06 -5.74 0.73
CA LEU A 153 -6.26 -5.80 -0.51
C LEU A 153 -7.04 -5.46 -1.77
N THR A 154 -8.36 -5.65 -1.77
CA THR A 154 -9.21 -5.59 -2.97
C THR A 154 -9.92 -4.24 -3.17
N LEU A 155 -9.51 -3.20 -2.43
CA LEU A 155 -10.11 -1.85 -2.48
C LEU A 155 -10.11 -1.22 -3.89
N ASN A 156 -9.18 -1.61 -4.77
CA ASN A 156 -9.01 -1.04 -6.12
C ASN A 156 -9.63 -1.90 -7.23
N GLY A 157 -10.63 -2.73 -6.92
CA GLY A 157 -11.33 -3.55 -7.92
C GLY A 157 -10.45 -4.64 -8.53
N SER A 158 -10.61 -4.92 -9.84
CA SER A 158 -10.00 -6.08 -10.52
C SER A 158 -8.47 -6.05 -10.67
N GLY A 159 -7.80 -4.96 -10.28
CA GLY A 159 -6.35 -4.81 -10.38
C GLY A 159 -5.56 -5.85 -9.58
N TYR A 160 -6.16 -6.49 -8.58
CA TYR A 160 -5.51 -7.55 -7.80
C TYR A 160 -5.17 -8.79 -8.63
N ARG A 161 -5.96 -9.11 -9.68
CA ARG A 161 -5.73 -10.30 -10.49
C ARG A 161 -4.41 -10.22 -11.26
N TRP A 162 -4.03 -9.02 -11.73
CA TRP A 162 -2.73 -8.82 -12.38
C TRP A 162 -1.58 -9.09 -11.42
N ARG A 163 -1.75 -8.68 -10.16
CA ARG A 163 -0.79 -8.94 -9.09
C ARG A 163 -0.74 -10.41 -8.71
N MET A 164 -1.87 -11.12 -8.70
CA MET A 164 -1.88 -12.58 -8.54
C MET A 164 -1.11 -13.29 -9.65
N VAL A 165 -1.28 -12.88 -10.91
CA VAL A 165 -0.53 -13.43 -12.05
C VAL A 165 0.97 -13.16 -11.86
N ALA A 166 1.35 -11.92 -11.58
CA ALA A 166 2.75 -11.54 -11.37
C ALA A 166 3.38 -12.27 -10.17
N ALA A 167 2.64 -12.41 -9.07
CA ALA A 167 3.08 -13.15 -7.88
C ALA A 167 3.34 -14.63 -8.20
N ASN A 168 2.42 -15.31 -8.90
CA ASN A 168 2.61 -16.69 -9.32
C ASN A 168 3.78 -16.83 -10.31
N TYR A 169 3.96 -15.85 -11.21
CA TYR A 169 5.10 -15.81 -12.11
C TYR A 169 6.44 -15.71 -11.37
N ILE A 170 6.54 -14.83 -10.35
CA ILE A 170 7.74 -14.71 -9.51
C ILE A 170 8.06 -16.03 -8.81
N LEU A 171 7.03 -16.74 -8.33
CA LEU A 171 7.16 -18.04 -7.67
C LEU A 171 7.37 -19.20 -8.65
N GLN A 172 7.60 -18.94 -9.94
CA GLN A 172 7.78 -19.95 -10.99
C GLN A 172 6.56 -20.88 -11.17
N ARG A 173 5.36 -20.43 -10.78
CA ARG A 173 4.09 -21.14 -10.94
C ARG A 173 3.43 -20.72 -12.25
N ILE A 174 4.13 -20.97 -13.36
CA ILE A 174 3.78 -20.46 -14.69
C ILE A 174 2.38 -20.91 -15.14
N ASP A 175 2.02 -22.16 -14.89
CA ASP A 175 0.71 -22.69 -15.29
C ASP A 175 -0.43 -22.00 -14.54
N LEU A 176 -0.29 -21.79 -13.22
CA LEU A 176 -1.27 -21.04 -12.44
C LEU A 176 -1.39 -19.59 -12.91
N ALA A 177 -0.27 -18.94 -13.23
CA ALA A 177 -0.29 -17.58 -13.78
C ALA A 177 -1.08 -17.51 -15.10
N LYS A 178 -0.88 -18.50 -16.00
CA LYS A 178 -1.64 -18.61 -17.25
C LYS A 178 -3.12 -18.89 -17.01
N ASP A 179 -3.43 -19.77 -16.07
CA ASP A 179 -4.81 -20.17 -15.78
C ASP A 179 -5.63 -19.03 -15.19
N ILE A 180 -5.03 -18.16 -14.37
CA ILE A 180 -5.69 -16.93 -13.90
C ILE A 180 -6.09 -16.03 -15.08
N ILE A 181 -5.23 -15.88 -16.10
CA ILE A 181 -5.54 -15.09 -17.29
C ILE A 181 -6.62 -15.75 -18.14
N LYS A 182 -6.53 -17.06 -18.38
CA LYS A 182 -7.52 -17.79 -19.19
C LYS A 182 -8.92 -17.73 -18.56
N ASN A 183 -9.00 -17.76 -17.24
CA ASN A 183 -10.26 -17.73 -16.50
C ASN A 183 -10.68 -16.31 -16.08
N TRP A 184 -10.06 -15.27 -16.65
CA TRP A 184 -10.31 -13.89 -16.23
C TRP A 184 -11.73 -13.43 -16.56
N SER A 185 -12.26 -13.84 -17.71
CA SER A 185 -13.65 -13.66 -18.13
C SER A 185 -14.20 -15.04 -18.52
N ARG A 186 -15.03 -15.64 -17.66
CA ARG A 186 -15.57 -16.99 -17.88
C ARG A 186 -16.36 -17.12 -19.19
N ASP A 187 -16.94 -16.03 -19.66
CA ASP A 187 -17.89 -16.02 -20.77
C ASP A 187 -17.53 -15.05 -21.90
N GLU A 188 -16.36 -14.39 -21.84
CA GLU A 188 -15.93 -13.45 -22.88
C GLU A 188 -14.56 -13.85 -23.46
N PRO A 189 -14.37 -13.69 -24.78
CA PRO A 189 -13.08 -13.86 -25.40
C PRO A 189 -12.03 -12.95 -24.74
N LEU A 190 -10.84 -13.48 -24.52
CA LEU A 190 -9.72 -12.69 -24.00
C LEU A 190 -9.47 -11.48 -24.92
N ASN A 191 -9.44 -10.30 -24.31
CA ASN A 191 -9.02 -9.09 -25.02
C ASN A 191 -7.54 -9.17 -25.43
N GLN A 192 -7.10 -8.25 -26.31
CA GLN A 192 -5.73 -8.25 -26.82
C GLN A 192 -4.67 -8.14 -25.72
N VAL A 193 -4.94 -7.42 -24.64
CA VAL A 193 -4.02 -7.27 -23.51
C VAL A 193 -3.79 -8.62 -22.81
N LEU A 194 -4.85 -9.36 -22.53
CA LEU A 194 -4.78 -10.68 -21.89
C LEU A 194 -4.08 -11.71 -22.81
N LYS A 195 -4.34 -11.67 -24.12
CA LYS A 195 -3.62 -12.51 -25.11
C LYS A 195 -2.12 -12.20 -25.12
N GLY A 196 -1.76 -10.91 -25.17
CA GLY A 196 -0.36 -10.48 -25.12
C GLY A 196 0.33 -10.89 -23.83
N ALA A 197 -0.38 -10.84 -22.69
CA ALA A 197 0.16 -11.29 -21.41
C ALA A 197 0.45 -12.81 -21.38
N LEU A 198 -0.40 -13.65 -21.97
CA LEU A 198 -0.15 -15.10 -22.09
C LEU A 198 1.10 -15.42 -22.90
N GLN A 199 1.33 -14.68 -23.99
CA GLN A 199 2.55 -14.81 -24.78
C GLN A 199 3.79 -14.43 -23.95
N LYS A 200 3.76 -13.25 -23.33
CA LYS A 200 4.85 -12.76 -22.47
C LYS A 200 5.21 -13.71 -21.33
N ILE A 201 4.22 -14.31 -20.67
CA ILE A 201 4.46 -15.31 -19.61
C ILE A 201 5.16 -16.56 -20.17
N SER A 202 4.87 -16.93 -21.42
CA SER A 202 5.49 -18.10 -22.06
C SER A 202 6.94 -17.85 -22.47
N GLU A 203 7.33 -16.58 -22.67
CA GLU A 203 8.70 -16.17 -23.03
C GLU A 203 9.65 -16.16 -21.81
N GLN A 204 9.14 -16.28 -20.58
CA GLN A 204 9.92 -16.38 -19.34
C GLN A 204 11.02 -15.32 -19.17
N VAL A 205 10.69 -14.05 -19.47
CA VAL A 205 11.62 -12.93 -19.25
C VAL A 205 12.02 -12.85 -17.77
N ASP A 206 13.34 -12.85 -17.52
CA ASP A 206 13.91 -12.64 -16.20
C ASP A 206 13.90 -11.14 -15.87
N PHE A 207 13.31 -10.78 -14.72
CA PHE A 207 13.24 -9.41 -14.24
C PHE A 207 14.33 -9.06 -13.22
N GLY A 208 15.25 -9.98 -12.95
CA GLY A 208 16.32 -9.82 -11.98
C GLY A 208 15.81 -9.88 -10.54
N LYS A 209 16.62 -10.46 -9.64
CA LYS A 209 16.43 -10.37 -8.19
C LYS A 209 16.99 -9.05 -7.67
#